data_AF-A0A4S4KP55-F1
#
_entry.id   AF-A0A4S4KP55-F1
#
_cell.length_a   1.000
_cell.length_b   1.000
_cell.length_c   1.000
_cell.angle_alpha   90.00
_cell.angle_beta   90.00
_cell.angle_gamma   90.00
#
_symmetry.space_group_name_H-M   'P 1'
#
loop_
_entity.id
_entity.type
_entity.pdbx_description
1 polymer ?
#
loop_
_entity_poly.entity_id
_entity_poly.type
_entity_poly.pdbx_seq_one_letter_code
_entity_poly.pdbx_strand_id
1 'polypeptide(L)'
;MKTVDFILILLLVAVSYVSAHGYVSEIAIDGKCFGHREKAHICTGPSPIRLISDIGPVKGSSNPDLTCGLSAQKAELVVPANPGSIFTVQWVGGDGTSNWPHNTGPLMTYMASCGSTTCDQFDASGAKWFKIDQLGLKSDGSTWNQADISTSRSTFDITLPQNLSPGGYLIRHEIIALHLAVTVGGAEFYPMCTQVMIGGNGNGTPQSTVSFPGAYSDTDPGIYDPDIYNPGSNYTFPGGPVSNLAGSDASMAVSATMTPPFPSGTNVGTPAPVSPTASMDTPPSSETSADAIPSPSPTGTGASSDEPGSTCSLKARSGSPQKRHFKRFLRRAMPHASH
;
A
#
# COMPACT_ATOMS: atom_id res chain seq x y z
N MET A 1 -23.36 -58.64 -39.15
CA MET A 1 -21.99 -58.26 -38.74
C MET A 1 -21.68 -56.89 -39.31
N LYS A 2 -20.95 -56.08 -38.53
CA LYS A 2 -20.50 -54.68 -38.75
C LYS A 2 -21.35 -53.61 -38.05
N THR A 3 -21.28 -53.65 -36.73
CA THR A 3 -21.34 -52.47 -35.85
C THR A 3 -20.21 -51.51 -36.24
N VAL A 4 -20.55 -50.27 -36.53
CA VAL A 4 -19.57 -49.19 -36.77
C VAL A 4 -19.37 -48.45 -35.46
N ASP A 5 -18.14 -48.49 -34.98
CA ASP A 5 -17.67 -47.92 -33.73
C ASP A 5 -17.89 -46.40 -33.68
N PHE A 6 -18.73 -45.95 -32.75
CA PHE A 6 -18.78 -44.55 -32.30
C PHE A 6 -17.74 -44.38 -31.18
N ILE A 7 -16.48 -44.23 -31.57
CA ILE A 7 -15.44 -43.67 -30.68
C ILE A 7 -14.90 -42.43 -31.41
N LEU A 8 -15.31 -41.22 -31.02
CA LEU A 8 -14.41 -40.08 -31.11
C LEU A 8 -14.86 -38.81 -30.33
N ILE A 9 -14.08 -38.56 -29.26
CA ILE A 9 -13.60 -37.27 -28.76
C ILE A 9 -14.61 -36.35 -28.06
N LEU A 10 -14.69 -36.53 -26.73
CA LEU A 10 -14.92 -35.44 -25.79
C LEU A 10 -13.60 -34.64 -25.69
N LEU A 11 -13.47 -33.58 -26.49
CA LEU A 11 -12.34 -32.65 -26.41
C LEU A 11 -12.50 -31.87 -25.09
N LEU A 12 -11.85 -32.33 -24.01
CA LEU A 12 -11.69 -31.53 -22.79
C LEU A 12 -10.88 -30.30 -23.17
N VAL A 13 -11.54 -29.15 -23.32
CA VAL A 13 -10.86 -27.86 -23.37
C VAL A 13 -10.33 -27.59 -21.97
N ALA A 14 -9.10 -28.05 -21.71
CA ALA A 14 -8.33 -27.60 -20.57
C ALA A 14 -7.95 -26.14 -20.85
N VAL A 15 -8.79 -25.21 -20.42
CA VAL A 15 -8.44 -23.79 -20.42
C VAL A 15 -7.28 -23.63 -19.43
N SER A 16 -6.06 -23.53 -19.95
CA SER A 16 -4.90 -23.15 -19.16
C SER A 16 -5.20 -21.78 -18.56
N TYR A 17 -5.46 -21.71 -17.26
CA TYR A 17 -5.59 -20.45 -16.55
C TYR A 17 -4.18 -19.86 -16.44
N VAL A 18 -3.82 -19.01 -17.41
CA VAL A 18 -2.59 -18.21 -17.30
C VAL A 18 -2.98 -16.95 -16.56
N SER A 19 -2.54 -16.82 -15.31
CA SER A 19 -2.63 -15.54 -14.62
C SER A 19 -1.55 -14.62 -15.20
N ALA A 20 -1.97 -13.62 -15.97
CA ALA A 20 -1.06 -12.68 -16.63
C ALA A 20 -0.54 -11.57 -15.69
N HIS A 21 -0.94 -11.57 -14.41
CA HIS A 21 -0.60 -10.51 -13.44
C HIS A 21 -0.26 -11.12 -12.07
N GLY A 22 0.07 -10.28 -11.09
CA GLY A 22 0.45 -10.74 -9.77
C GLY A 22 0.32 -9.68 -8.69
N TYR A 23 0.76 -10.00 -7.48
CA TYR A 23 0.70 -9.11 -6.32
C TYR A 23 1.77 -9.50 -5.29
N VAL A 24 1.97 -8.65 -4.29
CA VAL A 24 2.78 -8.98 -3.11
C VAL A 24 1.99 -9.94 -2.23
N SER A 25 2.43 -11.20 -2.17
CA SER A 25 1.78 -12.20 -1.30
C SER A 25 2.19 -12.07 0.15
N GLU A 26 3.45 -11.73 0.40
CA GLU A 26 4.03 -11.73 1.75
C GLU A 26 5.07 -10.64 1.87
N ILE A 27 5.17 -10.08 3.07
CA ILE A 27 6.27 -9.21 3.48
C ILE A 27 6.84 -9.69 4.81
N ALA A 28 8.07 -9.31 5.12
CA ALA A 28 8.63 -9.46 6.46
C ALA A 28 9.29 -8.18 6.95
N ILE A 29 9.25 -7.96 8.26
CA ILE A 29 10.03 -6.93 8.96
C ILE A 29 10.91 -7.66 9.97
N ASP A 30 12.23 -7.58 9.80
CA ASP A 30 13.21 -8.28 10.64
C ASP A 30 12.90 -9.79 10.82
N GLY A 31 12.50 -10.43 9.71
CA GLY A 31 12.11 -11.85 9.68
C GLY A 31 10.70 -12.15 10.17
N LYS A 32 9.98 -11.20 10.77
CA LYS A 32 8.58 -11.40 11.13
C LYS A 32 7.68 -11.23 9.91
N CYS A 33 7.05 -12.32 9.48
CA CYS A 33 6.20 -12.32 8.30
C CYS A 33 4.78 -11.80 8.49
N PHE A 34 4.20 -11.27 7.41
CA PHE A 34 2.80 -10.94 7.26
C PHE A 34 2.32 -11.27 5.84
N GLY A 35 1.16 -11.93 5.71
CA GLY A 35 0.61 -12.35 4.42
C GLY A 35 -0.50 -11.44 3.89
N HIS A 36 -0.73 -11.51 2.59
CA HIS A 36 -1.94 -11.07 1.92
C HIS A 36 -3.08 -12.03 2.30
N ARG A 37 -4.28 -11.54 2.62
CA ARG A 37 -5.30 -12.38 3.29
C ARG A 37 -6.08 -13.34 2.37
N GLU A 38 -5.96 -13.21 1.07
CA GLU A 38 -6.93 -13.82 0.14
C GLU A 38 -6.61 -15.25 -0.31
N LYS A 39 -5.40 -15.78 -0.08
CA LYS A 39 -5.04 -17.15 -0.45
C LYS A 39 -4.21 -17.85 0.62
N ALA A 40 -4.03 -19.17 0.48
CA ALA A 40 -3.23 -19.99 1.40
C ALA A 40 -1.75 -19.64 1.28
N HIS A 41 -1.36 -18.59 1.99
CA HIS A 41 0.03 -18.16 2.14
C HIS A 41 0.63 -18.76 3.41
N ILE A 42 1.96 -18.77 3.51
CA ILE A 42 2.69 -19.28 4.68
C ILE A 42 2.31 -18.44 5.91
N CYS A 43 2.14 -17.14 5.70
CA CYS A 43 1.88 -16.16 6.74
C CYS A 43 0.39 -15.88 6.86
N THR A 44 -0.17 -16.09 8.04
CA THR A 44 -1.61 -15.97 8.31
C THR A 44 -1.90 -14.91 9.37
N GLY A 45 -3.10 -14.34 9.35
CA GLY A 45 -3.57 -13.37 10.35
C GLY A 45 -3.74 -11.94 9.84
N PRO A 46 -3.80 -10.96 10.75
CA PRO A 46 -3.80 -9.55 10.39
C PRO A 46 -2.51 -9.10 9.72
N SER A 47 -2.66 -8.16 8.78
CA SER A 47 -1.60 -7.76 7.85
C SER A 47 -1.44 -6.25 7.86
N PRO A 48 -0.20 -5.73 7.77
CA PRO A 48 0.07 -4.32 7.52
C PRO A 48 0.00 -3.94 6.04
N ILE A 49 -0.23 -4.91 5.13
CA ILE A 49 -0.35 -4.68 3.70
C ILE A 49 -1.72 -4.06 3.40
N ARG A 50 -1.73 -2.93 2.69
CA ARG A 50 -2.94 -2.35 2.11
C ARG A 50 -3.38 -3.18 0.92
N LEU A 51 -4.34 -4.07 1.15
CA LEU A 51 -4.79 -5.05 0.16
C LEU A 51 -5.48 -4.35 -1.01
N ILE A 52 -5.17 -4.81 -2.23
CA ILE A 52 -5.85 -4.41 -3.47
C ILE A 52 -7.01 -5.36 -3.75
N SER A 53 -8.06 -4.89 -4.41
CA SER A 53 -9.19 -5.74 -4.81
C SER A 53 -9.08 -6.27 -6.24
N ASP A 54 -8.11 -5.77 -6.99
CA ASP A 54 -7.82 -6.17 -8.37
C ASP A 54 -6.30 -6.28 -8.54
N ILE A 55 -5.86 -7.39 -9.12
CA ILE A 55 -4.44 -7.70 -9.36
C ILE A 55 -3.95 -7.20 -10.72
N GLY A 56 -4.83 -6.60 -11.52
CA GLY A 56 -4.49 -5.99 -12.79
C GLY A 56 -3.49 -4.84 -12.63
N PRO A 57 -2.83 -4.44 -13.73
CA PRO A 57 -1.91 -3.33 -13.69
C PRO A 57 -2.66 -2.01 -13.49
N VAL A 58 -2.06 -1.11 -12.72
CA VAL A 58 -2.38 0.31 -12.82
C VAL A 58 -1.80 0.80 -14.15
N LYS A 59 -2.61 1.44 -14.98
CA LYS A 59 -2.21 2.01 -16.28
C LYS A 59 -2.36 3.53 -16.25
N GLY A 60 -1.42 4.23 -16.90
CA GLY A 60 -1.40 5.69 -17.05
C GLY A 60 -0.81 6.42 -15.85
N SER A 61 0.12 7.33 -16.10
CA SER A 61 0.89 8.02 -15.04
C SER A 61 0.06 9.01 -14.19
N SER A 62 -1.15 9.34 -14.62
CA SER A 62 -2.11 10.18 -13.90
C SER A 62 -3.12 9.38 -13.07
N ASN A 63 -3.04 8.04 -13.06
CA ASN A 63 -4.00 7.19 -12.37
C ASN A 63 -3.86 7.32 -10.84
N PRO A 64 -4.94 7.63 -10.09
CA PRO A 64 -4.88 7.76 -8.63
C PRO A 64 -4.40 6.48 -7.92
N ASP A 65 -4.66 5.31 -8.51
CA ASP A 65 -4.27 4.01 -7.96
C ASP A 65 -2.75 3.78 -8.01
N LEU A 66 -1.96 4.65 -8.66
CA LEU A 66 -0.49 4.62 -8.58
C LEU A 66 0.03 4.73 -7.15
N THR A 67 -0.78 5.26 -6.23
CA THR A 67 -0.39 5.46 -4.84
C THR A 67 -0.15 4.12 -4.14
N CYS A 68 -1.14 3.23 -4.12
CA CYS A 68 -1.09 1.99 -3.34
C CYS A 68 -1.67 0.75 -4.05
N GLY A 69 -2.09 0.89 -5.31
CA GLY A 69 -2.68 -0.19 -6.12
C GLY A 69 -4.19 -0.02 -6.29
N LEU A 70 -4.76 -0.82 -7.20
CA LEU A 70 -6.17 -0.75 -7.59
C LEU A 70 -7.10 -0.96 -6.38
N SER A 71 -7.85 0.09 -6.03
CA SER A 71 -8.80 0.08 -4.91
C SER A 71 -8.19 -0.37 -3.57
N ALA A 72 -6.91 -0.04 -3.34
CA ALA A 72 -6.20 -0.41 -2.12
C ALA A 72 -6.92 0.08 -0.86
N GLN A 73 -7.15 -0.82 0.10
CA GLN A 73 -7.78 -0.50 1.37
C GLN A 73 -6.73 -0.31 2.48
N LYS A 74 -7.02 0.55 3.46
CA LYS A 74 -6.16 0.70 4.64
C LYS A 74 -6.03 -0.64 5.35
N ALA A 75 -4.82 -0.95 5.81
CA ALA A 75 -4.55 -2.23 6.45
C ALA A 75 -4.95 -2.20 7.93
N GLU A 76 -5.30 -3.36 8.47
CA GLU A 76 -5.75 -3.51 9.87
C GLU A 76 -4.61 -3.31 10.87
N LEU A 77 -3.38 -3.60 10.47
CA LEU A 77 -2.21 -3.47 11.34
C LEU A 77 -1.31 -2.29 10.95
N VAL A 78 -0.71 -1.69 11.97
CA VAL A 78 0.54 -0.94 11.86
C VAL A 78 1.57 -1.71 12.67
N VAL A 79 2.64 -2.19 12.02
CA VAL A 79 3.63 -3.06 12.68
C VAL A 79 4.86 -2.29 13.11
N PRO A 80 5.48 -2.62 14.26
CA PRO A 80 6.70 -1.97 14.69
C PRO A 80 7.86 -2.28 13.73
N ALA A 81 8.68 -1.28 13.46
CA ALA A 81 9.96 -1.38 12.77
C ALA A 81 10.92 -0.34 13.37
N ASN A 82 12.21 -0.46 13.08
CA ASN A 82 13.23 0.46 13.56
C ASN A 82 14.04 1.01 12.36
N PRO A 83 14.75 2.15 12.54
CA PRO A 83 15.78 2.53 11.59
C PRO A 83 16.77 1.37 11.38
N GLY A 84 17.07 1.04 10.12
CA GLY A 84 17.90 -0.10 9.76
C GLY A 84 17.20 -1.46 9.73
N SER A 85 15.92 -1.57 10.10
CA SER A 85 15.17 -2.82 9.94
C SER A 85 15.17 -3.28 8.48
N ILE A 86 15.13 -4.61 8.28
CA ILE A 86 15.04 -5.22 6.96
C ILE A 86 13.58 -5.45 6.60
N PHE A 87 13.13 -4.81 5.53
CA PHE A 87 11.83 -5.04 4.89
C PHE A 87 12.01 -6.00 3.71
N THR A 88 11.50 -7.22 3.85
CA THR A 88 11.52 -8.24 2.80
C THR A 88 10.18 -8.26 2.07
N VAL A 89 10.20 -8.42 0.75
CA VAL A 89 8.99 -8.52 -0.08
C VAL A 89 9.00 -9.76 -0.97
N GLN A 90 7.85 -10.44 -1.07
CA GLN A 90 7.62 -11.56 -1.97
C GLN A 90 6.45 -11.29 -2.92
N TRP A 91 6.72 -11.42 -4.21
CA TRP A 91 5.74 -11.35 -5.29
C TRP A 91 5.37 -12.74 -5.80
N VAL A 92 4.12 -12.89 -6.24
CA VAL A 92 3.57 -14.12 -6.85
C VAL A 92 2.70 -13.76 -8.05
N GLY A 93 2.44 -14.72 -8.93
CA GLY A 93 1.38 -14.61 -9.93
C GLY A 93 -0.02 -14.66 -9.30
N GLY A 94 -1.04 -14.27 -10.06
CA GLY A 94 -2.38 -14.01 -9.51
C GLY A 94 -3.14 -15.23 -8.99
N ASP A 95 -2.69 -16.45 -9.27
CA ASP A 95 -3.19 -17.67 -8.61
C ASP A 95 -2.66 -17.80 -7.15
N GLY A 96 -1.67 -17.00 -6.76
CA GLY A 96 -1.01 -16.98 -5.45
C GLY A 96 0.09 -18.02 -5.26
N THR A 97 0.30 -18.90 -6.25
CA THR A 97 1.24 -20.04 -6.17
C THR A 97 2.28 -20.02 -7.27
N SER A 98 1.92 -19.50 -8.45
CA SER A 98 2.82 -19.32 -9.58
C SER A 98 3.81 -18.19 -9.33
N ASN A 99 4.89 -18.22 -10.10
CA ASN A 99 5.84 -17.12 -10.14
C ASN A 99 5.22 -15.90 -10.82
N TRP A 100 5.80 -14.74 -10.53
CA TRP A 100 5.44 -13.50 -11.21
C TRP A 100 5.62 -13.62 -12.75
N PRO A 101 4.68 -13.15 -13.57
CA PRO A 101 4.65 -13.49 -15.00
C PRO A 101 5.58 -12.66 -15.89
N HIS A 102 6.20 -11.57 -15.38
CA HIS A 102 7.04 -10.68 -16.16
C HIS A 102 8.49 -10.63 -15.68
N ASN A 103 9.42 -10.34 -16.58
CA ASN A 103 10.86 -10.41 -16.31
C ASN A 103 11.62 -9.16 -16.78
N THR A 104 10.91 -8.09 -17.14
CA THR A 104 11.47 -6.86 -17.69
C THR A 104 10.88 -5.66 -16.95
N GLY A 105 11.71 -4.97 -16.19
CA GLY A 105 11.33 -3.75 -15.48
C GLY A 105 11.92 -3.60 -14.07
N PRO A 106 11.93 -2.39 -13.52
CA PRO A 106 12.53 -2.11 -12.22
C PRO A 106 11.64 -2.52 -11.05
N LEU A 107 12.27 -2.60 -9.88
CA LEU A 107 11.63 -2.56 -8.58
C LEU A 107 11.96 -1.22 -7.92
N MET A 108 10.97 -0.59 -7.29
CA MET A 108 11.16 0.70 -6.60
C MET A 108 10.56 0.65 -5.21
N THR A 109 11.21 1.31 -4.25
CA THR A 109 10.67 1.44 -2.89
C THR A 109 10.74 2.87 -2.40
N TYR A 110 9.63 3.36 -1.86
CA TYR A 110 9.45 4.69 -1.31
C TYR A 110 8.89 4.61 0.10
N MET A 111 9.10 5.66 0.89
CA MET A 111 8.42 5.85 2.16
C MET A 111 7.71 7.21 2.20
N ALA A 112 6.64 7.30 2.98
CA ALA A 112 5.95 8.56 3.29
C ALA A 112 5.51 8.55 4.76
N SER A 113 5.69 9.67 5.45
CA SER A 113 5.19 9.82 6.83
C SER A 113 3.67 9.94 6.84
N CYS A 114 3.01 9.27 7.79
CA CYS A 114 1.59 9.42 8.08
C CYS A 114 1.30 10.67 8.95
N GLY A 115 2.34 11.45 9.28
CA GLY A 115 2.24 12.61 10.16
C GLY A 115 1.81 12.22 11.56
N SER A 116 0.86 12.98 12.12
CA SER A 116 0.26 12.69 13.44
C SER A 116 -0.86 11.66 13.40
N THR A 117 -1.28 11.22 12.20
CA THR A 117 -2.33 10.21 12.02
C THR A 117 -1.72 8.83 12.01
N THR A 118 -2.36 7.85 12.65
CA THR A 118 -1.93 6.46 12.56
C THR A 118 -2.13 5.94 11.14
N CYS A 119 -1.20 5.13 10.63
CA CYS A 119 -1.20 4.76 9.21
C CYS A 119 -2.40 3.90 8.78
N ASP A 120 -3.08 3.24 9.71
CA ASP A 120 -4.35 2.54 9.50
C ASP A 120 -5.53 3.50 9.27
N GLN A 121 -5.38 4.78 9.62
CA GLN A 121 -6.37 5.84 9.37
C GLN A 121 -5.90 6.88 8.34
N PHE A 122 -4.61 6.91 8.01
CA PHE A 122 -4.02 7.87 7.09
C PHE A 122 -4.52 7.69 5.64
N ASP A 123 -4.96 8.76 5.00
CA ASP A 123 -5.19 8.78 3.55
C ASP A 123 -3.85 8.97 2.83
N ALA A 124 -3.53 8.06 1.92
CA ALA A 124 -2.29 8.14 1.16
C ALA A 124 -2.38 9.16 0.00
N SER A 125 -3.59 9.65 -0.32
CA SER A 125 -3.76 10.70 -1.33
C SER A 125 -2.99 11.96 -0.90
N GLY A 126 -2.10 12.43 -1.78
CA GLY A 126 -1.25 13.60 -1.49
C GLY A 126 -0.08 13.34 -0.53
N ALA A 127 0.18 12.08 -0.13
CA ALA A 127 1.35 11.72 0.64
C ALA A 127 2.65 12.17 -0.06
N LYS A 128 3.66 12.50 0.75
CA LYS A 128 4.97 13.00 0.30
C LYS A 128 5.98 11.87 0.36
N TRP A 129 6.21 11.26 -0.80
CA TRP A 129 7.01 10.06 -0.95
C TRP A 129 8.47 10.42 -1.18
N PHE A 130 9.39 9.74 -0.50
CA PHE A 130 10.81 9.80 -0.79
C PHE A 130 11.31 8.39 -1.13
N LYS A 131 12.08 8.29 -2.21
CA LYS A 131 12.62 7.01 -2.68
C LYS A 131 13.71 6.52 -1.74
N ILE A 132 13.61 5.30 -1.24
CA ILE A 132 14.62 4.70 -0.36
C ILE A 132 15.46 3.65 -1.08
N ASP A 133 14.95 3.07 -2.16
CA ASP A 133 15.66 2.05 -2.92
C ASP A 133 15.11 1.92 -4.35
N GLN A 134 15.95 1.42 -5.26
CA GLN A 134 15.60 1.09 -6.63
C GLN A 134 16.53 0.02 -7.19
N LEU A 135 15.97 -0.92 -7.95
CA LEU A 135 16.71 -2.01 -8.57
C LEU A 135 16.26 -2.21 -10.01
N GLY A 136 17.22 -2.33 -10.94
CA GLY A 136 16.95 -2.42 -12.37
C GLY A 136 17.65 -3.61 -13.01
N LEU A 137 18.38 -3.36 -14.10
CA LEU A 137 19.25 -4.34 -14.75
C LEU A 137 20.33 -4.86 -13.78
N LYS A 138 20.69 -6.13 -13.95
CA LYS A 138 21.84 -6.77 -13.31
C LYS A 138 23.14 -6.25 -13.92
N SER A 139 24.26 -6.62 -13.31
CA SER A 139 25.60 -6.24 -13.78
C SER A 139 25.94 -6.74 -15.19
N ASP A 140 25.18 -7.69 -15.75
CA ASP A 140 25.32 -8.13 -17.13
C ASP A 140 24.78 -7.11 -18.16
N GLY A 141 24.02 -6.10 -17.72
CA GLY A 141 23.47 -5.05 -18.57
C GLY A 141 22.33 -5.48 -19.48
N SER A 142 21.77 -6.68 -19.30
CA SER A 142 20.67 -7.21 -20.14
C SER A 142 19.56 -7.91 -19.36
N THR A 143 19.86 -8.44 -18.17
CA THR A 143 18.89 -9.18 -17.37
C THR A 143 18.35 -8.29 -16.28
N TRP A 144 17.03 -8.21 -16.13
CA TRP A 144 16.42 -7.49 -15.01
C TRP A 144 16.40 -8.33 -13.73
N ASN A 145 16.54 -7.69 -12.58
CA ASN A 145 16.35 -8.39 -11.30
C ASN A 145 14.92 -8.95 -11.14
N GLN A 146 13.92 -8.33 -11.79
CA GLN A 146 12.56 -8.87 -11.85
C GLN A 146 12.50 -10.30 -12.40
N ALA A 147 13.44 -10.70 -13.28
CA ALA A 147 13.51 -12.06 -13.81
C ALA A 147 13.68 -13.13 -12.72
N ASP A 148 14.29 -12.79 -11.57
CA ASP A 148 14.46 -13.72 -10.45
C ASP A 148 13.14 -13.97 -9.71
N ILE A 149 12.21 -12.99 -9.73
CA ILE A 149 10.84 -13.21 -9.25
C ILE A 149 10.12 -14.19 -10.18
N SER A 150 10.31 -14.00 -11.49
CA SER A 150 9.63 -14.80 -12.52
C SER A 150 10.14 -16.23 -12.61
N THR A 151 11.42 -16.45 -12.34
CA THR A 151 12.05 -17.77 -12.49
C THR A 151 12.19 -18.53 -11.19
N SER A 152 12.51 -17.84 -10.08
CA SER A 152 12.83 -18.48 -8.79
C SER A 152 11.99 -17.99 -7.62
N ARG A 153 10.96 -17.16 -7.86
CA ARG A 153 10.09 -16.60 -6.82
C ARG A 153 10.87 -15.87 -5.72
N SER A 154 11.98 -15.25 -6.13
CA SER A 154 12.93 -14.60 -5.24
C SER A 154 12.28 -13.48 -4.44
N THR A 155 12.73 -13.35 -3.19
CA THR A 155 12.39 -12.22 -2.33
C THR A 155 13.49 -11.17 -2.39
N PHE A 156 13.11 -9.93 -2.12
CA PHE A 156 14.04 -8.80 -2.07
C PHE A 156 14.05 -8.18 -0.68
N ASP A 157 15.25 -7.90 -0.19
CA ASP A 157 15.48 -7.22 1.08
C ASP A 157 15.77 -5.74 0.83
N ILE A 158 15.08 -4.88 1.57
CA ILE A 158 15.22 -3.43 1.56
C ILE A 158 15.60 -2.99 2.97
N THR A 159 16.70 -2.26 3.11
CA THR A 159 17.11 -1.71 4.40
C THR A 159 16.38 -0.38 4.64
N LEU A 160 15.62 -0.28 5.73
CA LEU A 160 14.98 0.98 6.09
C LEU A 160 16.05 2.03 6.48
N PRO A 161 15.90 3.29 6.04
CA PRO A 161 16.78 4.40 6.41
C PRO A 161 17.19 4.47 7.90
N GLN A 162 18.50 4.62 8.14
CA GLN A 162 19.11 4.60 9.49
C GLN A 162 18.80 5.84 10.34
N ASN A 163 18.48 6.97 9.72
CA ASN A 163 18.18 8.24 10.42
C ASN A 163 16.72 8.67 10.23
N LEU A 164 15.76 7.73 10.28
CA LEU A 164 14.33 8.11 10.27
C LEU A 164 13.93 8.74 11.60
N SER A 165 13.13 9.80 11.52
CA SER A 165 12.40 10.26 12.69
C SER A 165 11.34 9.23 13.10
N PRO A 166 11.12 9.01 14.40
CA PRO A 166 10.07 8.12 14.89
C PRO A 166 8.69 8.56 14.40
N GLY A 167 7.79 7.59 14.18
CA GLY A 167 6.41 7.85 13.77
C GLY A 167 5.85 6.81 12.80
N GLY A 168 4.61 7.04 12.36
CA GLY A 168 3.95 6.20 11.37
C GLY A 168 4.46 6.49 9.96
N TYR A 169 4.75 5.42 9.19
CA TYR A 169 5.09 5.51 7.78
C TYR A 169 4.32 4.50 6.93
N LEU A 170 4.05 4.89 5.68
CA LEU A 170 3.75 3.97 4.60
C LEU A 170 5.05 3.62 3.87
N ILE A 171 5.25 2.33 3.58
CA ILE A 171 6.25 1.85 2.62
C ILE A 171 5.50 1.51 1.33
N ARG A 172 5.79 2.21 0.24
CA ARG A 172 5.27 1.92 -1.10
C ARG A 172 6.33 1.17 -1.88
N HIS A 173 6.08 -0.10 -2.18
CA HIS A 173 6.95 -0.93 -3.02
C HIS A 173 6.22 -1.23 -4.33
N GLU A 174 6.93 -1.20 -5.44
CA GLU A 174 6.33 -1.48 -6.75
C GLU A 174 7.24 -2.26 -7.67
N ILE A 175 6.59 -2.98 -8.57
CA ILE A 175 7.14 -3.40 -9.85
C ILE A 175 6.59 -2.46 -10.93
N ILE A 176 7.44 -2.02 -11.86
CA ILE A 176 7.00 -1.43 -13.13
C ILE A 176 7.31 -2.45 -14.23
N ALA A 177 6.32 -3.14 -14.78
CA ALA A 177 6.54 -4.08 -15.87
C ALA A 177 6.61 -3.31 -17.20
N LEU A 178 7.74 -3.46 -17.89
CA LEU A 178 8.09 -2.70 -19.10
C LEU A 178 7.98 -3.53 -20.38
N HIS A 179 7.41 -4.72 -20.30
CA HIS A 179 7.32 -5.64 -21.44
C HIS A 179 6.49 -5.10 -22.64
N LEU A 180 5.65 -4.09 -22.41
CA LEU A 180 4.90 -3.36 -23.46
C LEU A 180 5.31 -1.89 -23.58
N ALA A 181 6.34 -1.46 -22.83
CA ALA A 181 6.77 -0.06 -22.74
C ALA A 181 7.45 0.49 -24.01
N VAL A 182 7.49 -0.28 -25.10
CA VAL A 182 7.90 0.18 -26.44
C VAL A 182 6.88 1.10 -27.10
N THR A 183 5.75 1.36 -26.42
CA THR A 183 4.73 2.34 -26.81
C THR A 183 4.32 3.18 -25.61
N VAL A 184 3.98 4.46 -25.83
CA VAL A 184 3.50 5.36 -24.77
C VAL A 184 2.21 4.79 -24.16
N GLY A 185 2.15 4.73 -22.82
CA GLY A 185 1.06 4.07 -22.07
C GLY A 185 1.20 2.54 -21.98
N GLY A 186 2.28 1.98 -22.53
CA GLY A 186 2.59 0.56 -22.51
C GLY A 186 3.03 0.03 -21.15
N ALA A 187 3.71 0.84 -20.33
CA ALA A 187 4.11 0.44 -18.98
C ALA A 187 2.94 0.02 -18.10
N GLU A 188 3.23 -0.88 -17.16
CA GLU A 188 2.28 -1.43 -16.21
C GLU A 188 2.83 -1.28 -14.79
N PHE A 189 2.08 -0.60 -13.93
CA PHE A 189 2.52 -0.31 -12.57
C PHE A 189 1.80 -1.24 -11.58
N TYR A 190 2.57 -1.83 -10.67
CA TYR A 190 2.06 -2.68 -9.60
C TYR A 190 2.54 -2.13 -8.25
N PRO A 191 1.94 -1.04 -7.75
CA PRO A 191 2.25 -0.53 -6.43
C PRO A 191 1.51 -1.30 -5.33
N MET A 192 2.18 -1.45 -4.19
CA MET A 192 1.63 -1.95 -2.94
C MET A 192 2.08 -1.03 -1.80
N CYS A 193 1.23 -0.83 -0.79
CA CYS A 193 1.57 -0.08 0.42
C CYS A 193 1.57 -0.98 1.67
N THR A 194 2.55 -0.78 2.56
CA THR A 194 2.68 -1.46 3.87
C THR A 194 2.73 -0.41 4.98
N GLN A 195 2.10 -0.67 6.12
CA GLN A 195 1.99 0.27 7.24
C GLN A 195 2.94 -0.10 8.39
N VAL A 196 3.85 0.80 8.76
CA VAL A 196 4.82 0.58 9.85
C VAL A 196 4.84 1.73 10.85
N MET A 197 5.25 1.43 12.08
CA MET A 197 5.54 2.39 13.14
C MET A 197 7.04 2.34 13.42
N ILE A 198 7.75 3.40 13.05
CA ILE A 198 9.20 3.53 13.22
C ILE A 198 9.50 4.02 14.64
N GLY A 199 10.32 3.27 15.38
CA GLY A 199 10.86 3.66 16.67
C GLY A 199 12.15 4.49 16.58
N GLY A 200 12.94 4.48 17.67
CA GLY A 200 14.26 5.10 17.72
C GLY A 200 14.24 6.59 18.08
N ASN A 201 15.31 7.30 17.69
CA ASN A 201 15.56 8.70 18.02
C ASN A 201 16.17 9.50 16.85
N GLY A 202 16.05 8.99 15.63
CA GLY A 202 16.52 9.69 14.44
C GLY A 202 15.75 11.00 14.22
N ASN A 203 16.29 11.84 13.34
CA ASN A 203 15.75 13.16 13.04
C ASN A 203 15.90 13.57 11.57
N GLY A 204 16.23 12.61 10.71
CA GLY A 204 16.43 12.85 9.29
C GLY A 204 15.14 13.29 8.60
N THR A 205 15.30 14.18 7.64
CA THR A 205 14.23 14.65 6.75
C THR A 205 14.66 14.44 5.31
N PRO A 206 13.79 13.94 4.41
CA PRO A 206 14.13 13.82 3.00
C PRO A 206 14.29 15.21 2.38
N GLN A 207 15.36 15.41 1.61
CA GLN A 207 15.64 16.67 0.90
C GLN A 207 14.60 16.97 -0.19
N SER A 208 14.03 15.93 -0.79
CA SER A 208 13.02 16.03 -1.82
C SER A 208 11.96 14.96 -1.63
N THR A 209 10.73 15.28 -2.00
CA THR A 209 9.63 14.33 -2.05
C THR A 209 8.88 14.45 -3.37
N VAL A 210 8.19 13.37 -3.74
CA VAL A 210 7.31 13.29 -4.91
C VAL A 210 5.89 12.91 -4.48
N SER A 211 4.95 12.94 -5.42
CA SER A 211 3.56 12.53 -5.20
C SER A 211 3.16 11.48 -6.22
N PHE A 212 2.29 10.55 -5.83
CA PHE A 212 1.67 9.59 -6.74
C PHE A 212 0.16 9.86 -6.74
N PRO A 213 -0.46 10.10 -7.92
CA PRO A 213 0.17 10.42 -9.21
C PRO A 213 0.97 11.74 -9.18
N GLY A 214 1.86 11.92 -10.17
CA GLY A 214 2.66 13.15 -10.37
C GLY A 214 4.17 12.93 -10.48
N ALA A 215 4.72 11.89 -9.85
CA ALA A 215 6.14 11.55 -9.92
C ALA A 215 6.55 10.96 -11.27
N TYR A 216 5.56 10.49 -12.05
CA TYR A 216 5.70 9.76 -13.31
C TYR A 216 4.99 10.51 -14.44
N SER A 217 5.60 10.47 -15.62
CA SER A 217 4.98 10.78 -16.91
C SER A 217 4.96 9.53 -17.79
N ASP A 218 3.90 9.31 -18.57
CA ASP A 218 3.84 8.22 -19.56
C ASP A 218 4.91 8.35 -20.67
N THR A 219 5.61 9.49 -20.73
CA THR A 219 6.72 9.76 -21.65
C THR A 219 8.09 9.80 -20.96
N ASP A 220 8.18 9.50 -19.67
CA ASP A 220 9.48 9.41 -19.00
C ASP A 220 10.31 8.30 -19.66
N PRO A 221 11.63 8.46 -19.84
CA PRO A 221 12.47 7.47 -20.52
C PRO A 221 12.57 6.11 -19.80
N GLY A 222 12.16 6.03 -18.52
CA GLY A 222 12.03 4.77 -17.78
C GLY A 222 10.64 4.15 -17.83
N ILE A 223 9.67 4.81 -18.47
CA ILE A 223 8.26 4.40 -18.53
C ILE A 223 7.85 4.13 -19.99
N TYR A 224 8.31 4.97 -20.91
CA TYR A 224 8.28 4.71 -22.34
C TYR A 224 9.71 4.54 -22.84
N ASP A 225 10.05 3.31 -23.22
CA ASP A 225 11.37 2.93 -23.68
C ASP A 225 11.26 2.05 -24.94
N PRO A 226 11.40 2.63 -26.15
CA PRO A 226 11.40 1.85 -27.39
C PRO A 226 12.61 0.91 -27.53
N ASP A 227 13.65 1.12 -26.71
CA ASP A 227 14.93 0.41 -26.74
C ASP A 227 15.11 -0.54 -25.54
N ILE A 228 14.03 -0.84 -24.80
CA ILE A 228 14.06 -1.65 -23.57
C ILE A 228 14.66 -3.05 -23.74
N TYR A 229 14.65 -3.57 -24.97
CA TYR A 229 15.20 -4.88 -25.34
C TYR A 229 16.56 -4.81 -26.04
N ASN A 230 17.08 -3.61 -26.29
CA ASN A 230 18.38 -3.44 -26.93
C ASN A 230 19.49 -3.75 -25.92
N PRO A 231 20.41 -4.68 -26.22
CA PRO A 231 21.53 -4.98 -25.32
C PRO A 231 22.36 -3.73 -25.02
N GLY A 232 22.65 -3.49 -23.74
CA GLY A 232 23.47 -2.36 -23.29
C GLY A 232 22.77 -1.00 -23.30
N SER A 233 21.44 -0.94 -23.45
CA SER A 233 20.69 0.29 -23.20
C SER A 233 20.80 0.69 -21.73
N ASN A 234 21.00 1.99 -21.48
CA ASN A 234 21.07 2.50 -20.11
C ASN A 234 19.66 2.85 -19.63
N TYR A 235 19.21 2.19 -18.58
CA TYR A 235 17.89 2.44 -18.01
C TYR A 235 17.89 3.67 -17.09
N THR A 236 16.94 4.59 -17.30
CA THR A 236 16.75 5.76 -16.45
C THR A 236 15.58 5.53 -15.51
N PHE A 237 15.84 5.42 -14.21
CA PHE A 237 14.79 5.26 -13.22
C PHE A 237 13.86 6.48 -13.15
N PRO A 238 12.53 6.30 -13.20
CA PRO A 238 11.58 7.39 -13.01
C PRO A 238 11.42 7.74 -11.51
N GLY A 239 10.67 8.80 -11.19
CA GLY A 239 10.27 9.10 -9.81
C GLY A 239 11.31 9.78 -8.93
N GLY A 240 12.22 10.55 -9.54
CA GLY A 240 13.21 11.37 -8.83
C GLY A 240 14.41 10.58 -8.27
N PRO A 241 15.34 11.25 -7.59
CA PRO A 241 16.54 10.60 -7.04
C PRO A 241 16.22 9.74 -5.81
N VAL A 242 17.13 8.81 -5.49
CA VAL A 242 17.16 8.15 -4.18
C VAL A 242 17.41 9.21 -3.11
N SER A 243 16.64 9.15 -2.01
CA SER A 243 16.67 10.11 -0.91
C SER A 243 18.01 10.10 -0.17
N ASN A 244 18.40 11.25 0.38
CA ASN A 244 19.51 11.38 1.32
C ASN A 244 19.33 10.55 2.61
N LEU A 245 18.12 10.08 2.89
CA LEU A 245 17.85 9.20 4.03
C LEU A 245 18.11 7.73 3.71
N ALA A 246 18.17 7.35 2.43
CA ALA A 246 18.43 5.98 2.04
C ALA A 246 19.75 5.48 2.69
N GLY A 247 19.82 4.18 2.98
CA GLY A 247 21.03 3.59 3.54
C GLY A 247 22.24 3.85 2.63
N SER A 248 23.44 3.92 3.20
CA SER A 248 24.69 4.03 2.42
C SER A 248 24.85 2.89 1.41
N ASP A 249 24.21 1.75 1.67
CA ASP A 249 24.11 0.58 0.80
C ASP A 249 22.67 0.42 0.26
N ALA A 250 22.04 1.49 -0.23
CA ALA A 250 20.72 1.48 -0.86
C ALA A 250 20.74 0.68 -2.17
N SER A 251 20.92 -0.62 -2.03
CA SER A 251 20.91 -1.64 -3.06
C SER A 251 20.02 -2.76 -2.54
N MET A 252 18.75 -2.69 -2.91
CA MET A 252 17.84 -3.82 -2.90
C MET A 252 18.59 -5.08 -3.36
N ALA A 253 18.57 -6.11 -2.52
CA ALA A 253 19.30 -7.34 -2.78
C ALA A 253 18.35 -8.53 -2.77
N VAL A 254 18.67 -9.54 -3.58
CA VAL A 254 18.00 -10.85 -3.47
C VAL A 254 18.33 -11.42 -2.10
N SER A 255 17.30 -11.82 -1.34
CA SER A 255 17.53 -12.36 0.00
C SER A 255 18.30 -13.68 -0.07
N ALA A 256 19.41 -13.79 0.69
CA ALA A 256 20.28 -14.98 0.69
C ALA A 256 19.62 -16.23 1.30
N THR A 257 18.48 -16.06 1.95
CA THR A 257 17.67 -17.12 2.53
C THR A 257 16.58 -17.55 1.54
N MET A 258 16.86 -18.57 0.73
CA MET A 258 15.85 -19.26 -0.11
C MET A 258 14.80 -20.04 0.71
N THR A 259 14.99 -20.12 2.02
CA THR A 259 13.97 -20.56 2.97
C THR A 259 13.44 -19.30 3.63
N PRO A 260 12.12 -19.01 3.62
CA PRO A 260 11.62 -17.82 4.30
C PRO A 260 12.15 -17.87 5.74
N PRO A 261 12.93 -16.87 6.21
CA PRO A 261 13.31 -16.82 7.60
C PRO A 261 12.08 -16.30 8.32
N PHE A 262 11.05 -17.12 8.43
CA PHE A 262 9.93 -16.88 9.32
C PHE A 262 10.23 -17.71 10.56
N PRO A 263 11.03 -17.21 11.52
CA PRO A 263 11.06 -17.84 12.82
C PRO A 263 9.64 -17.80 13.37
N SER A 264 9.05 -18.99 13.53
CA SER A 264 7.87 -19.18 14.35
C SER A 264 8.12 -18.53 15.70
N GLY A 265 7.39 -17.44 15.96
CA GLY A 265 7.11 -16.87 17.27
C GLY A 265 8.30 -16.77 18.24
N THR A 266 8.95 -15.62 18.28
CA THR A 266 9.46 -15.11 19.56
C THR A 266 8.85 -13.74 19.82
N ASN A 267 8.17 -13.62 20.96
CA ASN A 267 7.49 -12.41 21.38
C ASN A 267 8.47 -11.25 21.45
N VAL A 268 8.29 -10.24 20.59
CA VAL A 268 8.84 -8.91 20.85
C VAL A 268 8.07 -8.36 22.04
N GLY A 269 8.76 -8.15 23.15
CA GLY A 269 8.18 -7.63 24.38
C GLY A 269 7.41 -6.34 24.11
N THR A 270 6.16 -6.31 24.57
CA THR A 270 5.32 -5.12 24.65
C THR A 270 6.10 -4.01 25.36
N PRO A 271 6.22 -2.79 24.82
CA PRO A 271 6.72 -1.66 25.58
C PRO A 271 5.83 -1.47 26.82
N ALA A 272 6.46 -1.30 27.98
CA ALA A 272 5.74 -1.04 29.22
C ALA A 272 4.86 0.22 29.08
N PRO A 273 3.61 0.21 29.56
CA PRO A 273 2.81 1.42 29.61
C PRO A 273 3.47 2.39 30.60
N VAL A 274 3.85 3.57 30.10
CA VAL A 274 4.20 4.70 30.96
C VAL A 274 2.92 5.19 31.64
N SER A 275 2.76 4.85 32.92
CA SER A 275 1.74 5.44 33.78
C SER A 275 2.01 6.94 33.95
N PRO A 276 1.00 7.81 33.83
CA PRO A 276 1.14 9.20 34.23
C PRO A 276 1.20 9.28 35.76
N THR A 277 2.31 9.77 36.31
CA THR A 277 2.39 10.18 37.71
C THR A 277 1.47 11.38 37.92
N ALA A 278 0.29 11.13 38.48
CA ALA A 278 -0.57 12.17 39.01
C ALA A 278 0.04 12.68 40.33
N SER A 279 0.71 13.82 40.29
CA SER A 279 1.00 14.59 41.50
C SER A 279 -0.24 15.42 41.83
N MET A 280 -1.01 14.95 42.81
CA MET A 280 -1.95 15.78 43.55
C MET A 280 -1.15 16.72 44.46
N ASP A 281 -1.28 18.03 44.22
CA ASP A 281 -0.97 19.04 45.22
C ASP A 281 -2.01 20.16 45.10
N THR A 282 -2.79 20.36 46.18
CA THR A 282 -3.44 21.61 46.60
C THR A 282 -4.31 21.31 47.83
N PRO A 283 -4.63 22.29 48.70
CA PRO A 283 -3.93 23.52 49.10
C PRO A 283 -3.90 23.67 50.64
N PRO A 284 -3.43 24.81 51.20
CA PRO A 284 -4.03 25.30 52.45
C PRO A 284 -4.71 26.66 52.29
N SER A 285 -5.83 26.76 52.99
CA SER A 285 -6.74 27.89 53.15
C SER A 285 -6.09 29.10 53.82
N SER A 286 -6.54 30.30 53.45
CA SER A 286 -6.54 31.46 54.35
C SER A 286 -7.74 32.36 54.03
N GLU A 287 -8.39 32.81 55.09
CA GLU A 287 -9.64 33.58 55.11
C GLU A 287 -9.41 35.09 55.03
N THR A 288 -10.45 35.78 54.51
CA THR A 288 -10.95 37.13 54.85
C THR A 288 -10.07 38.37 54.58
N SER A 289 -10.58 39.29 53.74
CA SER A 289 -11.37 40.45 54.22
C SER A 289 -11.93 41.27 53.06
N ALA A 290 -13.14 41.78 53.23
CA ALA A 290 -13.85 42.68 52.33
C ALA A 290 -13.31 44.11 52.44
N ASP A 291 -13.42 44.91 51.37
CA ASP A 291 -13.91 46.30 51.49
C ASP A 291 -14.29 46.97 50.16
N ALA A 292 -15.03 48.07 50.32
CA ALA A 292 -16.04 48.71 49.48
C ALA A 292 -15.64 49.36 48.12
N ILE A 293 -16.71 49.60 47.34
CA ILE A 293 -16.88 50.45 46.14
C ILE A 293 -16.65 51.95 46.51
N PRO A 294 -16.33 52.85 45.54
CA PRO A 294 -17.41 53.62 44.89
C PRO A 294 -17.25 53.85 43.37
N SER A 295 -18.39 54.10 42.73
CA SER A 295 -18.61 54.56 41.35
C SER A 295 -18.17 56.04 41.16
N PRO A 296 -18.03 56.58 39.93
CA PRO A 296 -19.20 57.11 39.20
C PRO A 296 -19.20 56.91 37.65
N SER A 297 -20.43 56.85 37.10
CA SER A 297 -20.87 57.08 35.69
C SER A 297 -20.71 58.58 35.28
N PRO A 298 -21.18 59.11 34.10
CA PRO A 298 -21.91 58.53 32.94
C PRO A 298 -21.28 58.89 31.57
N THR A 299 -21.70 58.45 30.38
CA THR A 299 -22.93 58.81 29.62
C THR A 299 -22.75 58.27 28.19
N GLY A 300 -23.81 57.80 27.51
CA GLY A 300 -23.73 57.59 26.05
C GLY A 300 -24.78 56.64 25.45
N THR A 301 -25.96 57.18 25.23
CA THR A 301 -27.17 56.61 24.60
C THR A 301 -27.00 56.28 23.11
N GLY A 302 -27.73 55.27 22.60
CA GLY A 302 -28.01 55.15 21.16
C GLY A 302 -28.51 53.77 20.72
N ALA A 303 -29.77 53.67 20.31
CA ALA A 303 -30.51 52.45 19.94
C ALA A 303 -30.67 52.28 18.41
N SER A 304 -31.08 51.07 17.99
CA SER A 304 -31.86 50.73 16.76
C SER A 304 -31.09 50.82 15.42
N SER A 305 -31.30 50.01 14.38
CA SER A 305 -32.14 48.84 14.04
C SER A 305 -31.65 48.26 12.69
N ASP A 306 -32.21 47.10 12.32
CA ASP A 306 -32.46 46.60 10.96
C ASP A 306 -31.45 45.63 10.29
N GLU A 307 -31.88 44.35 10.31
CA GLU A 307 -31.65 43.25 9.34
C GLU A 307 -32.26 43.60 7.95
N PRO A 308 -32.18 42.76 6.86
CA PRO A 308 -31.99 41.29 6.78
C PRO A 308 -30.87 40.87 5.78
N GLY A 309 -30.38 39.64 5.68
CA GLY A 309 -30.92 38.32 5.98
C GLY A 309 -30.84 37.47 4.69
N SER A 310 -30.08 36.38 4.69
CA SER A 310 -30.24 35.22 3.79
C SER A 310 -29.36 34.05 4.24
N THR A 311 -29.96 33.18 5.06
CA THR A 311 -29.47 31.83 5.36
C THR A 311 -30.23 30.83 4.50
N CYS A 312 -29.49 29.99 3.78
CA CYS A 312 -30.04 28.93 2.93
C CYS A 312 -30.22 27.66 3.78
N SER A 313 -31.46 27.24 4.03
CA SER A 313 -31.79 25.97 4.70
C SER A 313 -32.44 24.99 3.72
N LEU A 314 -31.85 23.81 3.59
CA LEU A 314 -32.38 22.69 2.80
C LEU A 314 -33.47 21.94 3.59
N LYS A 315 -34.61 21.73 2.93
CA LYS A 315 -35.78 21.06 3.47
C LYS A 315 -35.69 19.55 3.24
N ALA A 316 -35.72 18.77 4.32
CA ALA A 316 -35.82 17.31 4.27
C ALA A 316 -37.20 16.88 3.75
N ARG A 317 -37.22 15.97 2.75
CA ARG A 317 -38.45 15.37 2.22
C ARG A 317 -38.63 13.98 2.83
N SER A 318 -39.72 13.83 3.59
CA SER A 318 -40.23 12.57 4.11
C SER A 318 -40.71 11.67 2.96
N GLY A 319 -40.12 10.49 2.83
CA GLY A 319 -40.54 9.42 1.92
C GLY A 319 -40.44 8.07 2.62
N SER A 320 -41.59 7.43 2.83
CA SER A 320 -41.71 6.12 3.48
C SER A 320 -41.18 4.98 2.57
N PRO A 321 -40.49 3.96 3.11
CA PRO A 321 -39.94 2.87 2.31
C PRO A 321 -41.00 1.82 1.93
N GLN A 322 -41.26 1.68 0.63
CA GLN A 322 -42.04 0.55 0.10
C GLN A 322 -41.20 -0.74 0.07
N LYS A 323 -41.65 -1.76 0.81
CA LYS A 323 -41.13 -3.14 0.77
C LYS A 323 -41.41 -3.77 -0.59
N ARG A 324 -40.36 -4.12 -1.35
CA ARG A 324 -40.49 -4.95 -2.56
C ARG A 324 -40.39 -6.43 -2.17
N HIS A 325 -41.48 -7.16 -2.37
CA HIS A 325 -41.53 -8.61 -2.27
C HIS A 325 -40.80 -9.26 -3.46
N PHE A 326 -39.67 -9.93 -3.22
CA PHE A 326 -39.09 -10.89 -4.16
C PHE A 326 -39.72 -12.27 -3.91
N LYS A 327 -40.60 -12.72 -4.80
CA LYS A 327 -41.08 -14.11 -4.83
C LYS A 327 -39.98 -14.99 -5.41
N ARG A 328 -39.45 -15.92 -4.59
CA ARG A 328 -38.62 -17.06 -5.02
C ARG A 328 -39.45 -17.98 -5.91
N PHE A 329 -39.05 -18.16 -7.16
CA PHE A 329 -39.49 -19.30 -7.96
C PHE A 329 -38.50 -20.45 -7.76
N LEU A 330 -38.90 -21.44 -6.97
CA LEU A 330 -38.29 -22.77 -6.95
C LEU A 330 -38.82 -23.55 -8.15
N ARG A 331 -37.98 -23.84 -9.14
CA ARG A 331 -38.24 -24.92 -10.10
C ARG A 331 -37.46 -26.16 -9.66
N ARG A 332 -38.20 -27.11 -9.11
CA ARG A 332 -37.80 -28.48 -8.83
C ARG A 332 -38.16 -29.31 -10.07
N ALA A 333 -37.19 -29.98 -10.67
CA ALA A 333 -37.44 -30.99 -11.70
C ALA A 333 -36.47 -32.16 -11.51
N MET A 334 -37.04 -33.29 -11.10
CA MET A 334 -36.57 -34.67 -11.28
C MET A 334 -37.84 -35.53 -11.39
N PRO A 335 -37.77 -36.81 -11.77
CA PRO A 335 -37.34 -37.34 -13.07
C PRO A 335 -38.47 -38.17 -13.71
N HIS A 336 -38.39 -38.47 -15.01
CA HIS A 336 -39.23 -39.52 -15.61
C HIS A 336 -38.41 -40.49 -16.45
N ALA A 337 -38.67 -41.76 -16.19
CA ALA A 337 -38.08 -42.96 -16.74
C ALA A 337 -38.85 -43.44 -17.98
N SER A 338 -38.27 -44.41 -18.69
CA SER A 338 -38.85 -45.29 -19.73
C SER A 338 -39.38 -44.57 -20.99
N HIS A 339 -38.86 -44.83 -22.20
CA HIS A 339 -38.62 -46.10 -22.88
C HIS A 339 -37.45 -46.02 -23.87
#